data_AF-A0A350AQQ1-F1
#
_entry.id   AF-A0A350AQQ1-F1
#
_cell.length_a   1.000
_cell.length_b   1.000
_cell.length_c   1.000
_cell.angle_alpha   90.00
_cell.angle_beta   90.00
_cell.angle_gamma   90.00
#
_symmetry.space_group_name_H-M   'P 1'
#
loop_
_entity.id
_entity.type
_entity.pdbx_description
1 polymer ?
#
loop_
_entity_poly.entity_id
_entity_poly.type
_entity_poly.pdbx_seq_one_letter_code
_entity_poly.pdbx_strand_id
1 'polypeptide(L)'
;MSCLRMFPSPKYPQRSGFSLIEVVLAIGIFLVTVLALVGLLGPTLQSVDEVEQADEIASVVNTVNAFLQSSSDIAPGASKFDAIYNAVRNNGHATLFVYQWFEDVSGSDPIVKLEIGFEDNDAGTINNEAVVNTDTGESFGNAAGTIYRVVLTPSSVNPAAQVTDNGAGAYPRYALVNPLATYSEGYFAMEVRIFAREPDMSAVQSGTMTLTSAVVTSLANEDAIFTYNTAIVR
;
A
#
# COMPACT_ATOMS: atom_id res chain seq x y z
N MET A 1 7.59 61.52 74.97
CA MET A 1 7.58 61.36 73.51
C MET A 1 7.69 59.87 73.20
N SER A 2 6.58 59.21 72.87
CA SER A 2 6.57 57.84 72.32
C SER A 2 5.23 57.65 71.62
N CYS A 3 5.29 57.65 70.30
CA CYS A 3 4.16 57.54 69.39
C CYS A 3 3.94 56.05 69.10
N LEU A 4 2.90 55.46 69.69
CA LEU A 4 2.42 54.12 69.33
C LEU A 4 1.60 54.22 68.05
N ARG A 5 2.21 53.87 66.91
CA ARG A 5 1.49 53.68 65.64
C ARG A 5 0.63 52.43 65.74
N MET A 6 -0.69 52.62 65.75
CA MET A 6 -1.67 51.56 65.57
C MET A 6 -1.71 51.19 64.08
N PHE A 7 -1.14 50.04 63.72
CA PHE A 7 -1.35 49.45 62.39
C PHE A 7 -2.73 48.78 62.35
N PRO A 8 -3.56 49.02 61.32
CA PRO A 8 -4.82 48.30 61.16
C PRO A 8 -4.54 46.83 60.83
N SER A 9 -5.25 45.93 61.51
CA SER A 9 -5.18 44.49 61.27
C SER A 9 -5.61 44.15 59.84
N PRO A 10 -4.95 43.21 59.15
CA PRO A 10 -5.38 42.77 57.82
C PRO A 10 -6.74 42.07 57.94
N LYS A 11 -7.74 42.57 57.20
CA LYS A 11 -8.99 41.85 57.02
C LYS A 11 -8.69 40.63 56.16
N TYR A 12 -8.80 39.43 56.72
CA TYR A 12 -8.84 38.21 55.93
C TYR A 12 -10.09 38.26 55.03
N PRO A 13 -9.98 38.06 53.71
CA PRO A 13 -11.17 37.97 52.87
C PRO A 13 -11.99 36.77 53.36
N GLN A 14 -13.21 37.04 53.79
CA GLN A 14 -14.19 36.01 54.08
C GLN A 14 -14.38 35.17 52.81
N ARG A 15 -14.46 33.84 52.96
CA ARG A 15 -14.74 32.91 51.85
C ARG A 15 -16.11 33.26 51.25
N SER A 16 -16.09 34.10 50.21
CA SER A 16 -17.22 34.32 49.31
C SER A 16 -17.33 33.09 48.41
N GLY A 17 -18.54 32.57 48.22
CA GLY A 17 -18.79 31.62 47.14
C GLY A 17 -18.39 32.20 45.78
N PHE A 18 -18.13 31.33 44.81
CA PHE A 18 -17.78 31.73 43.46
C PHE A 18 -18.88 32.61 42.85
N SER A 19 -18.47 33.69 42.18
CA SER A 19 -19.41 34.54 41.44
C SER A 19 -19.93 33.82 40.19
N LEU A 20 -21.19 34.03 39.82
CA LEU A 20 -21.79 33.41 38.63
C LEU A 20 -21.00 33.70 37.36
N ILE A 21 -20.48 34.93 37.21
CA ILE A 21 -19.67 35.31 36.05
C ILE A 21 -18.32 34.58 36.03
N GLU A 22 -17.73 34.31 37.18
CA GLU A 22 -16.45 33.59 37.29
C GLU A 22 -16.62 32.14 36.85
N VAL A 23 -17.70 31.49 37.27
CA VAL A 23 -18.03 30.12 36.87
C VAL A 23 -18.33 30.03 35.37
N VAL A 24 -19.13 30.97 34.83
CA VAL A 24 -19.44 31.00 33.40
C VAL A 24 -18.20 31.28 32.55
N LEU A 25 -17.33 32.19 32.99
CA LEU A 25 -16.07 32.47 32.33
C LEU A 25 -15.14 31.24 32.38
N ALA A 26 -15.05 30.57 33.53
CA ALA A 26 -14.24 29.36 33.69
C ALA A 26 -14.73 28.23 32.78
N ILE A 27 -16.04 27.98 32.72
CA ILE A 27 -16.63 26.97 31.83
C ILE A 27 -16.45 27.40 30.36
N GLY A 28 -16.61 28.68 30.04
CA GLY A 28 -16.43 29.21 28.69
C GLY A 28 -15.01 29.01 28.17
N ILE A 29 -13.99 29.36 28.97
CA ILE A 29 -12.59 29.12 28.61
C ILE A 29 -12.32 27.62 28.52
N PHE A 30 -12.79 26.83 29.48
CA PHE A 30 -12.60 25.38 29.47
C PHE A 30 -13.15 24.73 28.19
N LEU A 31 -14.39 25.04 27.81
CA LEU A 31 -15.02 24.49 26.61
C LEU A 31 -14.30 24.92 25.33
N VAL A 32 -13.89 26.19 25.22
CA VAL A 32 -13.12 26.68 24.07
C VAL A 32 -11.78 25.96 23.97
N THR A 33 -11.08 25.73 25.09
CA THR A 33 -9.81 24.99 25.07
C THR A 33 -9.98 23.53 24.68
N VAL A 34 -11.04 22.86 25.13
CA VAL A 34 -11.32 21.46 24.73
C VAL A 34 -11.63 21.38 23.24
N LEU A 35 -12.47 22.28 22.71
CA LEU A 35 -12.77 22.34 21.29
C LEU A 35 -11.52 22.63 20.44
N ALA A 36 -10.65 23.53 20.90
CA ALA A 36 -9.38 23.81 20.23
C ALA A 36 -8.46 22.59 20.21
N LEU A 37 -8.34 21.86 21.33
CA LEU A 37 -7.52 20.65 21.42
C LEU A 37 -8.05 19.54 20.51
N VAL A 38 -9.36 19.28 20.53
CA VAL A 38 -9.99 18.28 19.65
C VAL A 38 -9.84 18.69 18.17
N GLY A 39 -9.97 19.99 17.86
CA GLY A 39 -9.76 20.51 16.52
C GLY A 39 -8.33 20.33 15.99
N LEU A 40 -7.33 20.29 16.87
CA LEU A 40 -5.93 20.02 16.51
C LEU A 40 -5.63 18.52 16.40
N LEU A 41 -6.43 17.63 17.00
CA LEU A 41 -6.22 16.18 16.91
C LEU A 41 -6.52 15.64 15.51
N GLY A 42 -7.51 16.20 14.79
CA GLY A 42 -7.87 15.75 13.44
C GLY A 42 -6.68 15.79 12.46
N PRO A 43 -6.04 16.95 12.25
CA PRO A 43 -4.84 17.04 11.42
C PRO A 43 -3.68 16.18 11.94
N THR A 44 -3.53 16.05 13.26
CA THR A 44 -2.44 15.25 13.85
C THR A 44 -2.62 13.76 13.56
N LEU A 45 -3.84 13.22 13.68
CA LEU A 45 -4.14 11.82 13.35
C LEU A 45 -3.98 11.57 11.86
N GLN A 46 -4.50 12.46 11.02
CA GLN A 46 -4.32 12.36 9.57
C GLN A 46 -2.83 12.37 9.17
N SER A 47 -2.02 13.23 9.80
CA SER A 47 -0.58 13.27 9.53
C SER A 47 0.17 12.01 10.01
N VAL A 48 -0.34 11.29 11.01
CA VAL A 48 0.24 10.00 11.43
C VAL A 48 -0.14 8.91 10.44
N ASP A 49 -1.42 8.83 10.07
CA ASP A 49 -1.93 7.84 9.11
C ASP A 49 -1.26 7.99 7.74
N GLU A 50 -1.05 9.24 7.28
CA GLU A 50 -0.33 9.54 6.03
C GLU A 50 1.14 9.06 6.07
N VAL A 51 1.80 9.14 7.23
CA VAL A 51 3.19 8.69 7.39
C VAL A 51 3.28 7.17 7.44
N GLU A 52 2.39 6.51 8.18
CA GLU A 52 2.32 5.05 8.24
C GLU A 52 2.09 4.45 6.85
N GLN A 53 1.13 5.01 6.12
CA GLN A 53 0.85 4.60 4.75
C GLN A 53 2.07 4.82 3.83
N ALA A 54 2.78 5.94 3.96
CA ALA A 54 3.96 6.22 3.14
C ALA A 54 5.10 5.21 3.39
N ASP A 55 5.35 4.86 4.65
CA ASP A 55 6.39 3.90 5.03
C ASP A 55 6.04 2.48 4.56
N GLU A 56 4.78 2.07 4.67
CA GLU A 56 4.32 0.77 4.21
C GLU A 56 4.43 0.64 2.68
N ILE A 57 3.97 1.65 1.93
CA ILE A 57 4.09 1.68 0.47
C ILE A 57 5.56 1.64 0.03
N ALA A 58 6.43 2.38 0.70
CA ALA A 58 7.87 2.36 0.38
C ALA A 58 8.47 0.95 0.57
N SER A 59 8.06 0.24 1.62
CA SER A 59 8.43 -1.16 1.86
C SER A 59 7.94 -2.10 0.74
N VAL A 60 6.68 -1.95 0.30
CA VAL A 60 6.11 -2.72 -0.81
C VAL A 60 6.88 -2.45 -2.11
N VAL A 61 7.13 -1.18 -2.45
CA VAL A 61 7.89 -0.80 -3.66
C VAL A 61 9.29 -1.41 -3.64
N ASN A 62 9.98 -1.37 -2.51
CA ASN A 62 11.30 -1.97 -2.37
C ASN A 62 11.27 -3.48 -2.53
N THR A 63 10.28 -4.15 -1.90
CA THR A 63 10.07 -5.60 -2.03
C THR A 63 9.81 -6.00 -3.48
N VAL A 64 8.93 -5.29 -4.18
CA VAL A 64 8.63 -5.54 -5.61
C VAL A 64 9.88 -5.37 -6.46
N ASN A 65 10.61 -4.26 -6.29
CA ASN A 65 11.81 -4.01 -7.09
C ASN A 65 12.91 -5.03 -6.82
N ALA A 66 13.12 -5.40 -5.55
CA ALA A 66 14.06 -6.44 -5.18
C ALA A 66 13.68 -7.78 -5.81
N PHE A 67 12.41 -8.17 -5.73
CA PHE A 67 11.92 -9.42 -6.31
C PHE A 67 12.12 -9.45 -7.83
N LEU A 68 11.65 -8.43 -8.56
CA LEU A 68 11.77 -8.37 -10.03
C LEU A 68 13.24 -8.36 -10.51
N GLN A 69 14.15 -7.71 -9.78
CA GLN A 69 15.55 -7.59 -10.20
C GLN A 69 16.42 -8.77 -9.77
N SER A 70 16.18 -9.33 -8.58
CA SER A 70 17.13 -10.24 -7.93
C SER A 70 16.61 -11.65 -7.67
N SER A 71 15.29 -11.88 -7.67
CA SER A 71 14.74 -13.21 -7.37
C SER A 71 15.19 -14.25 -8.40
N SER A 72 15.84 -15.33 -7.95
CA SER A 72 16.17 -16.48 -8.79
C SER A 72 14.93 -17.27 -9.21
N ASP A 73 13.87 -17.16 -8.42
CA ASP A 73 12.71 -18.05 -8.48
C ASP A 73 11.83 -17.72 -9.69
N ILE A 74 11.95 -16.50 -10.23
CA ILE A 74 11.21 -16.07 -11.43
C ILE A 74 11.57 -16.93 -12.64
N ALA A 75 12.86 -17.23 -12.82
CA ALA A 75 13.36 -17.98 -13.97
C ALA A 75 14.67 -18.71 -13.61
N PRO A 76 14.63 -19.82 -12.83
CA PRO A 76 15.83 -20.52 -12.40
C PRO A 76 16.66 -21.01 -13.59
N GLY A 77 17.89 -20.52 -13.71
CA GLY A 77 18.79 -20.88 -14.81
C GLY A 77 18.42 -20.32 -16.19
N ALA A 78 17.44 -19.42 -16.26
CA ALA A 78 16.97 -18.77 -17.47
C ALA A 78 16.96 -17.23 -17.33
N SER A 79 16.58 -16.54 -18.41
CA SER A 79 16.49 -15.08 -18.44
C SER A 79 15.20 -14.61 -17.75
N LYS A 80 15.34 -13.88 -16.63
CA LYS A 80 14.20 -13.21 -15.97
C LYS A 80 13.55 -12.17 -16.87
N PHE A 81 14.37 -11.50 -17.68
CA PHE A 81 13.90 -10.58 -18.70
C PHE A 81 12.89 -11.27 -19.62
N ASP A 82 13.27 -12.44 -20.14
CA ASP A 82 12.43 -13.19 -21.09
C ASP A 82 11.15 -13.69 -20.41
N ALA A 83 11.25 -14.18 -19.17
CA ALA A 83 10.12 -14.65 -18.37
C ALA A 83 9.08 -13.55 -18.14
N ILE A 84 9.50 -12.40 -17.59
CA ILE A 84 8.61 -11.27 -17.27
C ILE A 84 8.08 -10.60 -18.55
N TYR A 85 8.91 -10.48 -19.59
CA TYR A 85 8.46 -9.93 -20.88
C TYR A 85 7.33 -10.76 -21.48
N ASN A 86 7.50 -12.09 -21.50
CA ASN A 86 6.47 -12.98 -22.05
C ASN A 86 5.22 -13.01 -21.16
N ALA A 87 5.38 -12.98 -19.84
CA ALA A 87 4.25 -12.87 -18.90
C ALA A 87 3.37 -11.65 -19.22
N VAL A 88 3.98 -10.45 -19.24
CA VAL A 88 3.26 -9.21 -19.55
C VAL A 88 2.70 -9.23 -20.97
N ARG A 89 3.40 -9.80 -21.95
CA ARG A 89 2.92 -9.84 -23.33
C ARG A 89 1.72 -10.75 -23.52
N ASN A 90 1.71 -11.92 -22.88
CA ASN A 90 0.68 -12.94 -23.08
C ASN A 90 -0.69 -12.45 -22.61
N ASN A 91 -0.73 -11.77 -21.47
CA ASN A 91 -1.95 -11.28 -20.83
C ASN A 91 -2.17 -9.76 -21.00
N GLY A 92 -1.22 -9.05 -21.61
CA GLY A 92 -1.17 -7.58 -21.69
C GLY A 92 -0.74 -6.90 -20.38
N HIS A 93 -0.58 -7.68 -19.31
CA HIS A 93 -0.17 -7.29 -17.97
C HIS A 93 0.40 -8.52 -17.26
N ALA A 94 1.08 -8.31 -16.13
CA ALA A 94 1.39 -9.36 -15.16
C ALA A 94 1.03 -8.86 -13.77
N THR A 95 0.58 -9.74 -12.88
CA THR A 95 0.13 -9.35 -11.53
C THR A 95 0.99 -10.02 -10.48
N LEU A 96 1.41 -9.24 -9.48
CA LEU A 96 2.01 -9.76 -8.26
C LEU A 96 1.13 -9.45 -7.05
N PHE A 97 1.29 -10.27 -6.02
CA PHE A 97 0.80 -9.98 -4.69
C PHE A 97 1.97 -9.78 -3.74
N VAL A 98 1.81 -8.84 -2.82
CA VAL A 98 2.67 -8.64 -1.66
C VAL A 98 1.77 -8.65 -0.43
N TYR A 99 1.98 -9.61 0.45
CA TYR A 99 1.16 -9.75 1.65
C TYR A 99 1.96 -10.42 2.76
N GLN A 100 1.55 -10.15 3.99
CA GLN A 100 2.06 -10.89 5.14
C GLN A 100 1.15 -12.09 5.38
N TRP A 101 1.67 -13.17 5.94
CA TRP A 101 0.87 -14.32 6.34
C TRP A 101 1.34 -14.91 7.67
N PHE A 102 0.41 -15.51 8.41
CA PHE A 102 0.68 -16.23 9.63
C PHE A 102 1.12 -17.66 9.29
N GLU A 103 2.39 -17.94 9.54
CA GLU A 103 2.87 -19.32 9.54
C GLU A 103 2.40 -20.00 10.82
N ASP A 104 1.47 -20.95 10.69
CA ASP A 104 1.02 -21.78 11.80
C ASP A 104 2.10 -22.83 12.11
N VAL A 105 2.92 -22.53 13.12
CA VAL A 105 3.94 -23.44 13.62
C VAL A 105 3.35 -24.20 14.79
N SER A 106 3.03 -25.48 14.57
CA SER A 106 2.41 -26.34 15.59
C SER A 106 3.13 -26.27 16.94
N GLY A 107 2.46 -25.67 17.94
CA GLY A 107 2.95 -25.60 19.33
C GLY A 107 3.72 -24.33 19.71
N SER A 108 3.74 -23.29 18.88
CA SER A 108 4.33 -21.98 19.16
C SER A 108 3.43 -20.83 18.72
N ASP A 109 3.74 -19.61 19.18
CA ASP A 109 3.07 -18.40 18.69
C ASP A 109 3.28 -18.26 17.17
N PRO A 110 2.24 -17.86 16.40
CA PRO A 110 2.34 -17.74 14.95
C PRO A 110 3.39 -16.70 14.55
N ILE A 111 4.19 -17.03 13.55
CA ILE A 111 5.23 -16.14 13.01
C ILE A 111 4.65 -15.43 11.78
N VAL A 112 4.80 -14.11 11.72
CA VAL A 112 4.42 -13.33 10.54
C VAL A 112 5.55 -13.35 9.52
N LYS A 113 5.25 -13.78 8.30
CA LYS A 113 6.18 -13.78 7.15
C LYS A 113 5.66 -12.89 6.05
N LEU A 114 6.57 -12.24 5.31
CA LEU A 114 6.25 -11.51 4.09
C LEU A 114 6.37 -12.46 2.90
N GLU A 115 5.38 -12.43 2.02
CA GLU A 115 5.35 -13.20 0.79
C GLU A 115 5.14 -12.28 -0.41
N ILE A 116 5.85 -12.59 -1.51
CA ILE A 116 5.73 -11.92 -2.79
C ILE A 116 5.83 -12.93 -3.92
N GLY A 117 4.98 -12.79 -4.92
CA GLY A 117 5.10 -13.52 -6.17
C GLY A 117 4.01 -13.19 -7.16
N PHE A 118 4.08 -13.81 -8.33
CA PHE A 118 3.07 -13.69 -9.38
C PHE A 118 1.78 -14.39 -8.97
N GLU A 119 0.64 -13.87 -9.41
CA GLU A 119 -0.67 -14.47 -9.16
C GLU A 119 -0.79 -15.87 -9.77
N ASP A 120 -0.28 -16.03 -10.99
CA ASP A 120 -0.29 -17.28 -11.72
C ASP A 120 1.03 -17.47 -12.46
N ASN A 121 1.13 -18.59 -13.15
CA ASN A 121 2.30 -19.00 -13.92
C ASN A 121 2.41 -18.24 -15.28
N ASP A 122 1.52 -17.27 -15.56
CA ASP A 122 1.53 -16.37 -16.73
C ASP A 122 1.77 -17.11 -18.07
N ALA A 123 1.02 -18.19 -18.29
CA ALA A 123 1.09 -19.07 -19.46
C ALA A 123 2.43 -19.82 -19.65
N GLY A 124 3.09 -20.22 -18.57
CA GLY A 124 4.25 -21.11 -18.57
C GLY A 124 5.57 -20.38 -18.48
N THR A 125 5.55 -19.05 -18.37
CA THR A 125 6.75 -18.22 -18.50
C THR A 125 7.38 -17.91 -17.16
N ILE A 126 6.58 -17.86 -16.11
CA ILE A 126 7.04 -17.69 -14.74
C ILE A 126 7.19 -19.06 -14.11
N ASN A 127 8.30 -19.28 -13.43
CA ASN A 127 8.52 -20.52 -12.69
C ASN A 127 7.60 -20.59 -11.45
N ASN A 128 7.11 -21.79 -11.13
CA ASN A 128 6.10 -22.01 -10.09
C ASN A 128 6.55 -21.58 -8.68
N GLU A 129 7.84 -21.58 -8.38
CA GLU A 129 8.37 -21.11 -7.10
C GLU A 129 8.24 -19.59 -6.93
N ALA A 130 8.09 -18.84 -8.03
CA ALA A 130 7.78 -17.40 -8.01
C ALA A 130 6.28 -17.10 -8.08
N VAL A 131 5.41 -18.11 -8.09
CA VAL A 131 3.96 -17.95 -8.12
C VAL A 131 3.41 -18.16 -6.71
N VAL A 132 2.64 -17.20 -6.23
CA VAL A 132 1.96 -17.29 -4.94
C VAL A 132 0.52 -17.72 -5.14
N ASN A 133 -0.13 -18.12 -4.06
CA ASN A 133 -1.57 -18.38 -4.08
C ASN A 133 -2.00 -19.53 -5.03
N THR A 134 -1.11 -20.51 -5.25
CA THR A 134 -1.34 -21.66 -6.16
C THR A 134 -2.22 -22.76 -5.54
N ASP A 135 -2.45 -22.73 -4.23
CA ASP A 135 -3.21 -23.74 -3.50
C ASP A 135 -4.72 -23.48 -3.52
N THR A 136 -5.48 -24.47 -4.00
CA THR A 136 -6.95 -24.40 -4.20
C THR A 136 -7.82 -24.33 -2.93
N GLY A 137 -7.23 -24.14 -1.73
CA GLY A 137 -7.93 -24.34 -0.45
C GLY A 137 -7.84 -23.21 0.57
N GLU A 138 -6.73 -22.46 0.61
CA GLU A 138 -6.49 -21.41 1.62
C GLU A 138 -5.85 -20.16 1.01
N SER A 139 -6.21 -19.83 -0.22
CA SER A 139 -5.73 -18.63 -0.90
C SER A 139 -5.94 -17.37 -0.06
N PHE A 140 -4.85 -16.81 0.47
CA PHE A 140 -4.84 -15.71 1.44
C PHE A 140 -5.56 -15.98 2.78
N GLY A 141 -6.02 -17.20 3.08
CA GLY A 141 -6.75 -17.51 4.31
C GLY A 141 -5.97 -17.22 5.59
N ASN A 142 -4.64 -17.32 5.51
CA ASN A 142 -3.70 -16.98 6.59
C ASN A 142 -3.05 -15.60 6.41
N ALA A 143 -3.53 -14.76 5.48
CA ALA A 143 -2.98 -13.42 5.27
C ALA A 143 -3.18 -12.55 6.52
N ALA A 144 -2.14 -11.81 6.86
CA ALA A 144 -2.08 -10.87 7.96
C ALA A 144 -2.12 -9.44 7.41
N GLY A 145 -3.19 -8.70 7.70
CA GLY A 145 -3.33 -7.31 7.28
C GLY A 145 -3.59 -7.13 5.79
N THR A 146 -3.08 -6.03 5.24
CA THR A 146 -3.35 -5.58 3.86
C THR A 146 -2.68 -6.47 2.83
N ILE A 147 -3.41 -6.81 1.77
CA ILE A 147 -2.87 -7.48 0.60
C ILE A 147 -2.69 -6.45 -0.50
N TYR A 148 -1.43 -6.27 -0.94
CA TYR A 148 -1.11 -5.37 -2.03
C TYR A 148 -1.14 -6.12 -3.34
N ARG A 149 -1.99 -5.65 -4.25
CA ARG A 149 -1.96 -6.07 -5.65
C ARG A 149 -1.08 -5.12 -6.42
N VAL A 150 -0.14 -5.69 -7.15
CA VAL A 150 0.83 -4.97 -7.96
C VAL A 150 0.63 -5.38 -9.40
N VAL A 151 0.17 -4.45 -10.25
CA VAL A 151 -0.08 -4.73 -11.67
C VAL A 151 1.03 -4.11 -12.49
N LEU A 152 1.72 -4.95 -13.26
CA LEU A 152 2.76 -4.59 -14.21
C LEU A 152 2.14 -4.45 -15.60
N THR A 153 2.32 -3.29 -16.22
CA THR A 153 1.87 -3.04 -17.59
C THR A 153 2.98 -2.40 -18.40
N PRO A 154 3.00 -2.53 -19.74
CA PRO A 154 3.97 -1.82 -20.57
C PRO A 154 3.92 -0.30 -20.32
N SER A 155 5.08 0.34 -20.22
CA SER A 155 5.19 1.79 -20.00
C SER A 155 5.30 2.57 -21.31
N SER A 156 4.95 3.86 -21.24
CA SER A 156 5.19 4.87 -22.31
C SER A 156 6.67 5.10 -22.62
N VAL A 157 7.57 4.68 -21.73
CA VAL A 157 9.03 4.82 -21.88
C VAL A 157 9.60 3.83 -22.89
N ASN A 158 8.88 2.76 -23.21
CA ASN A 158 9.31 1.86 -24.28
C ASN A 158 9.32 2.57 -25.64
N PRO A 159 10.22 2.19 -26.56
CA PRO A 159 10.25 2.79 -27.88
C PRO A 159 8.91 2.62 -28.60
N ALA A 160 8.47 3.65 -29.33
CA ALA A 160 7.18 3.66 -30.02
C ALA A 160 7.00 2.51 -31.03
N ALA A 161 8.09 1.91 -31.52
CA ALA A 161 8.03 0.73 -32.38
C ALA A 161 7.67 -0.58 -31.63
N GLN A 162 7.75 -0.57 -30.30
CA GLN A 162 7.53 -1.75 -29.45
C GLN A 162 6.19 -1.74 -28.72
N VAL A 163 5.53 -0.57 -28.61
CA VAL A 163 4.26 -0.40 -27.89
C VAL A 163 3.21 0.31 -28.72
N THR A 164 1.95 -0.05 -28.51
CA THR A 164 0.77 0.68 -29.02
C THR A 164 0.07 1.38 -27.86
N ASP A 165 -0.37 2.63 -28.05
CA ASP A 165 -1.22 3.36 -27.11
C ASP A 165 -2.69 3.03 -27.41
N ASN A 166 -3.36 2.37 -26.46
CA ASN A 166 -4.78 2.00 -26.52
C ASN A 166 -5.71 3.19 -26.29
N GLY A 167 -5.17 4.36 -25.94
CA GLY A 167 -5.90 5.62 -25.77
C GLY A 167 -6.02 6.05 -24.31
N ALA A 168 -6.31 7.34 -24.12
CA ALA A 168 -6.55 7.91 -22.81
C ALA A 168 -7.81 7.28 -22.18
N GLY A 169 -7.65 6.71 -20.98
CA GLY A 169 -8.72 6.00 -20.25
C GLY A 169 -8.77 4.48 -20.46
N ALA A 170 -7.95 3.94 -21.37
CA ALA A 170 -7.76 2.48 -21.47
C ALA A 170 -6.80 1.98 -20.37
N TYR A 171 -7.08 0.80 -19.82
CA TYR A 171 -6.16 0.09 -18.93
C TYR A 171 -6.07 -1.39 -19.30
N PRO A 172 -4.86 -1.92 -19.61
CA PRO A 172 -3.58 -1.21 -19.74
C PRO A 172 -3.59 -0.15 -20.86
N ARG A 173 -2.95 1.00 -20.63
CA ARG A 173 -2.86 2.06 -21.63
C ARG A 173 -1.95 1.66 -22.80
N TYR A 174 -0.83 1.02 -22.51
CA TYR A 174 0.10 0.57 -23.54
C TYR A 174 0.09 -0.96 -23.64
N ALA A 175 0.22 -1.47 -24.86
CA ALA A 175 0.33 -2.89 -25.15
C ALA A 175 1.59 -3.18 -25.98
N LEU A 176 2.26 -4.29 -25.70
CA LEU A 176 3.42 -4.75 -26.48
C LEU A 176 2.99 -5.20 -27.86
N VAL A 177 3.73 -4.77 -28.88
CA VAL A 177 3.45 -5.11 -30.29
C VAL A 177 4.26 -6.32 -30.74
N ASN A 178 5.54 -6.35 -30.41
CA ASN A 178 6.47 -7.35 -30.92
C ASN A 178 6.57 -8.56 -29.97
N PRO A 179 6.80 -9.77 -30.48
CA PRO A 179 7.28 -10.89 -29.67
C PRO A 179 8.72 -10.67 -29.21
N LEU A 180 9.11 -11.38 -28.15
CA LEU A 180 10.46 -11.32 -27.59
C LEU A 180 11.56 -11.56 -28.63
N ALA A 181 11.31 -12.47 -29.59
CA ALA A 181 12.26 -12.81 -30.65
C ALA A 181 12.62 -11.63 -31.57
N THR A 182 11.74 -10.63 -31.70
CA THR A 182 11.98 -9.42 -32.49
C THR A 182 12.11 -8.17 -31.64
N TYR A 183 12.11 -8.32 -30.31
CA TYR A 183 12.33 -7.25 -29.36
C TYR A 183 13.83 -7.07 -29.08
N SER A 184 14.45 -6.12 -29.80
CA SER A 184 15.90 -5.89 -29.77
C SER A 184 16.38 -4.99 -28.63
N GLU A 185 15.47 -4.42 -27.83
CA GLU A 185 15.89 -3.52 -26.76
C GLU A 185 16.56 -4.29 -25.62
N GLY A 186 17.55 -3.66 -24.99
CA GLY A 186 18.24 -4.18 -23.81
C GLY A 186 17.46 -4.00 -22.50
N TYR A 187 16.30 -3.33 -22.56
CA TYR A 187 15.44 -3.06 -21.41
C TYR A 187 13.97 -3.21 -21.79
N PHE A 188 13.14 -3.46 -20.79
CA PHE A 188 11.69 -3.46 -20.89
C PHE A 188 11.15 -2.61 -19.75
N ALA A 189 10.57 -1.46 -20.09
CA ALA A 189 10.02 -0.53 -19.13
C ALA A 189 8.55 -0.90 -18.81
N MET A 190 8.22 -0.91 -17.53
CA MET A 190 6.90 -1.25 -17.02
C MET A 190 6.38 -0.13 -16.13
N GLU A 191 5.11 0.20 -16.28
CA GLU A 191 4.36 0.95 -15.28
C GLU A 191 3.86 -0.03 -14.23
N VAL A 192 4.19 0.25 -12.98
CA VAL A 192 3.77 -0.49 -11.80
C VAL A 192 2.68 0.30 -11.10
N ARG A 193 1.51 -0.31 -10.93
CA ARG A 193 0.43 0.25 -10.11
C ARG A 193 0.18 -0.64 -8.91
N ILE A 194 0.18 -0.02 -7.74
CA ILE A 194 -0.07 -0.68 -6.45
C ILE A 194 -1.47 -0.30 -6.00
N PHE A 195 -2.28 -1.32 -5.74
CA PHE A 195 -3.61 -1.20 -5.16
C PHE A 195 -3.58 -1.90 -3.81
N ALA A 196 -3.92 -1.21 -2.71
CA ALA A 196 -4.26 -1.94 -1.50
C ALA A 196 -5.64 -2.53 -1.71
N ARG A 197 -5.75 -3.80 -1.38
CA ARG A 197 -7.04 -4.39 -1.09
C ARG A 197 -7.05 -4.62 0.40
N GLU A 198 -7.87 -3.84 1.09
CA GLU A 198 -8.33 -4.25 2.42
C GLU A 198 -8.88 -5.66 2.27
N PRO A 199 -8.50 -6.61 3.14
CA PRO A 199 -9.16 -7.90 3.16
C PRO A 199 -10.61 -7.62 3.53
N ASP A 200 -11.51 -7.46 2.54
CA ASP A 200 -12.89 -7.87 2.75
C ASP A 200 -12.74 -9.33 3.12
N MET A 201 -12.82 -9.58 4.42
CA MET A 201 -12.61 -10.89 5.01
C MET A 201 -13.49 -11.94 4.32
N SER A 202 -14.57 -11.53 3.66
CA SER A 202 -15.43 -12.40 2.85
C SER A 202 -14.74 -12.94 1.59
N ALA A 203 -13.92 -12.14 0.89
CA ALA A 203 -13.21 -12.52 -0.34
C ALA A 203 -11.89 -13.24 -0.05
N VAL A 204 -11.25 -12.92 1.08
CA VAL A 204 -10.06 -13.62 1.60
C VAL A 204 -10.45 -14.98 2.20
N GLN A 205 -11.55 -15.07 2.95
CA GLN A 205 -12.07 -16.35 3.46
C GLN A 205 -12.64 -17.25 2.37
N SER A 206 -13.08 -16.71 1.23
CA SER A 206 -13.53 -17.53 0.11
C SER A 206 -12.37 -18.11 -0.71
N GLY A 207 -11.12 -17.76 -0.41
CA GLY A 207 -9.95 -18.31 -1.08
C GLY A 207 -9.91 -18.04 -2.58
N THR A 208 -10.49 -16.94 -3.06
CA THR A 208 -10.64 -16.73 -4.50
C THR A 208 -10.59 -15.25 -4.85
N MET A 209 -9.37 -14.72 -4.97
CA MET A 209 -9.13 -13.50 -5.74
C MET A 209 -8.95 -13.86 -7.22
N THR A 210 -9.97 -14.41 -7.89
CA THR A 210 -9.81 -14.71 -9.34
C THR A 210 -9.67 -13.41 -10.12
N LEU A 211 -8.49 -13.20 -10.71
CA LEU A 211 -8.34 -12.21 -11.77
C LEU A 211 -8.76 -12.83 -13.11
N THR A 212 -9.74 -12.18 -13.72
CA THR A 212 -10.00 -12.32 -15.15
C THR A 212 -9.55 -11.01 -15.81
N SER A 213 -9.30 -11.02 -17.12
CA SER A 213 -9.01 -9.78 -17.87
C SER A 213 -10.06 -8.69 -17.64
N ALA A 214 -11.30 -9.05 -17.30
CA ALA A 214 -12.37 -8.12 -16.92
C ALA A 214 -12.09 -7.38 -15.60
N VAL A 215 -11.47 -8.03 -14.61
CA VAL A 215 -11.07 -7.37 -13.35
C VAL A 215 -9.95 -6.38 -13.60
N VAL A 216 -8.99 -6.71 -14.45
CA VAL A 216 -7.89 -5.79 -14.80
C VAL A 216 -8.43 -4.55 -15.50
N THR A 217 -9.35 -4.70 -16.46
CA THR A 217 -10.01 -3.53 -17.08
C THR A 217 -10.80 -2.69 -16.07
N SER A 218 -11.37 -3.30 -15.03
CA SER A 218 -12.07 -2.56 -13.97
C SER A 218 -11.15 -1.67 -13.13
N LEU A 219 -9.86 -2.00 -13.03
CA LEU A 219 -8.84 -1.18 -12.36
C LEU A 219 -8.62 0.17 -13.03
N ALA A 220 -9.09 0.37 -14.27
CA ALA A 220 -9.09 1.69 -14.90
C ALA A 220 -9.86 2.74 -14.08
N ASN A 221 -10.82 2.29 -13.27
CA ASN A 221 -11.70 3.14 -12.45
C ASN A 221 -11.33 3.10 -10.95
N GLU A 222 -10.32 2.33 -10.56
CA GLU A 222 -9.80 2.34 -9.18
C GLU A 222 -8.58 3.26 -9.11
N ASP A 223 -8.51 4.06 -8.03
CA ASP A 223 -7.34 4.86 -7.74
C ASP A 223 -6.23 3.96 -7.18
N ALA A 224 -5.10 3.89 -7.90
CA ALA A 224 -3.90 3.24 -7.39
C ALA A 224 -3.32 4.08 -6.25
N ILE A 225 -2.92 3.40 -5.17
CA ILE A 225 -2.27 4.03 -4.02
C ILE A 225 -0.94 4.64 -4.44
N PHE A 226 -0.22 3.92 -5.31
CA PHE A 226 1.05 4.40 -5.83
C PHE A 226 1.27 3.89 -7.24
N THR A 227 1.85 4.74 -8.07
CA THR A 227 2.21 4.40 -9.45
C THR A 227 3.63 4.88 -9.74
N TYR A 228 4.46 4.00 -10.29
CA TYR A 228 5.83 4.33 -10.67
C TYR A 228 6.27 3.54 -11.90
N ASN A 229 7.32 4.01 -12.56
CA ASN A 229 7.93 3.28 -13.68
C ASN A 229 9.14 2.49 -13.17
N THR A 230 9.27 1.25 -13.62
CA THR A 230 10.43 0.39 -13.42
C THR A 230 10.90 -0.16 -14.76
N ALA A 231 12.08 -0.75 -14.80
CA ALA A 231 12.55 -1.46 -15.98
C ALA A 231 13.35 -2.70 -15.57
N ILE A 232 13.19 -3.77 -16.35
CA ILE A 232 14.06 -4.93 -16.29
C ILE A 232 15.03 -4.87 -17.47
N VAL A 233 16.26 -5.33 -17.25
CA VAL A 233 17.32 -5.34 -18.25
C VAL A 233 17.67 -6.78 -18.63
N ARG A 234 18.15 -6.96 -19.85
CA ARG A 234 18.65 -8.25 -20.35
C ARG A 234 19.94 -8.68 -19.65
#